data_AF-A0A816JZ42-F1
#
_entry.id   AF-A0A816JZ42-F1
#
_cell.length_a   1.000
_cell.length_b   1.000
_cell.length_c   1.000
_cell.angle_alpha   90.00
_cell.angle_beta   90.00
_cell.angle_gamma   90.00
#
_symmetry.space_group_name_H-M   'P 1'
#
loop_
_entity.id
_entity.type
_entity.pdbx_description
1 polymer ?
#
loop_
_entity_poly.entity_id
_entity_poly.type
_entity_poly.pdbx_seq_one_letter_code
_entity_poly.pdbx_strand_id
1 'polypeptide(L)' 'MLTASQCQTSVAGAVLWCDVQLTKDGRGVCFPDLKLNNASNIGDLFPNRQKSYPVNGVTTQGWFTLDFSLRDLNNVSCK' A
#
# COMPACT_ATOMS: atom_id res chain seq x y z
N MET A 1 -5.36 11.85 17.96
CA MET A 1 -5.68 11.98 16.52
C MET A 1 -4.93 10.89 15.78
N LEU A 2 -5.61 9.80 15.44
CA LEU A 2 -5.04 8.73 14.63
C LEU A 2 -4.93 9.25 13.19
N THR A 3 -3.74 9.64 12.76
CA THR A 3 -3.44 9.82 11.34
C THR A 3 -3.34 8.41 10.73
N ALA A 4 -4.47 7.85 10.30
CA ALA A 4 -4.52 6.53 9.68
C ALA A 4 -4.20 6.65 8.18
N SER A 5 -2.99 6.31 7.79
CA SER A 5 -2.59 6.11 6.39
C SER A 5 -3.05 4.73 5.87
N GLN A 6 -4.24 4.26 6.27
CA GLN A 6 -4.76 2.92 5.92
C GLN A 6 -5.99 3.03 5.02
N CYS A 7 -5.98 2.29 3.90
CA CYS A 7 -7.05 2.27 2.90
C CYS A 7 -8.38 1.71 3.44
N GLN A 8 -8.31 0.97 4.55
CA GLN A 8 -9.46 0.38 5.21
C GLN A 8 -9.31 0.60 6.71
N THR A 9 -10.42 0.97 7.36
CA THR A 9 -10.51 1.08 8.82
C THR A 9 -11.78 0.39 9.30
N SER A 10 -11.75 -0.16 10.50
CA SER A 10 -12.92 -0.79 11.13
C SER A 10 -13.65 0.19 12.04
N VAL A 11 -14.90 -0.14 12.33
CA VAL A 11 -15.71 0.54 13.33
C VAL A 11 -15.40 -0.02 14.73
N ALA A 12 -15.70 0.78 15.76
CA ALA A 12 -15.52 0.37 17.14
C ALA A 12 -16.34 -0.91 17.43
N GLY A 13 -15.71 -1.89 18.08
CA GLY A 13 -16.34 -3.17 18.43
C GLY A 13 -16.37 -4.21 17.31
N ALA A 14 -15.80 -3.93 16.13
CA ALA A 14 -15.69 -4.88 15.02
C ALA A 14 -14.24 -5.36 14.77
N VAL A 15 -14.09 -6.63 14.39
CA VAL A 15 -12.81 -7.19 13.96
C VAL A 15 -12.57 -6.83 12.49
N LEU A 16 -11.48 -6.12 12.20
CA LEU A 16 -11.04 -5.86 10.83
C LEU A 16 -10.22 -7.05 10.32
N TRP A 17 -10.61 -7.58 9.18
CA TRP A 17 -9.74 -8.45 8.38
C TRP A 17 -9.24 -7.64 7.19
N CYS A 18 -7.95 -7.76 6.88
CA CYS A 18 -7.35 -7.04 5.77
C CYS A 18 -6.21 -7.84 5.15
N ASP A 19 -5.95 -7.59 3.88
CA ASP A 19 -4.76 -8.06 3.21
C ASP A 19 -3.56 -7.24 3.69
N VAL A 20 -2.68 -7.90 4.45
CA VAL A 20 -1.48 -7.27 5.01
C VAL A 20 -0.34 -7.35 4.00
N GLN A 21 0.24 -6.21 3.69
CA GLN A 21 1.46 -6.09 2.92
C GLN A 21 2.57 -5.47 3.77
N LEU A 22 3.82 -5.85 3.52
CA LEU A 22 4.97 -5.35 4.27
C LEU A 22 5.70 -4.25 3.49
N THR A 23 6.02 -3.16 4.20
CA THR A 23 6.89 -2.10 3.70
C THR A 23 8.35 -2.56 3.65
N LYS A 24 9.19 -1.79 2.96
CA LYS A 24 10.65 -2.01 2.89
C LYS A 24 11.32 -2.17 4.26
N ASP A 25 10.80 -1.46 5.26
CA ASP A 25 11.28 -1.45 6.64
C ASP A 25 10.50 -2.41 7.58
N GLY A 26 9.77 -3.37 7.00
CA GLY A 26 9.14 -4.47 7.74
C GLY A 26 7.88 -4.07 8.53
N ARG A 27 7.23 -2.96 8.19
CA ARG A 27 5.97 -2.54 8.81
C ARG A 27 4.78 -3.06 7.99
N GLY A 28 3.78 -3.58 8.67
CA GLY A 28 2.54 -4.04 8.04
C GLY A 28 1.59 -2.89 7.72
N VAL A 29 1.04 -2.90 6.51
CA VAL A 29 -0.05 -2.02 6.08
C VAL A 29 -1.21 -2.86 5.54
N CYS A 30 -2.44 -2.47 5.88
CA CYS A 30 -3.65 -3.04 5.28
C CYS A 30 -3.93 -2.34 3.94
N PHE A 31 -3.92 -3.09 2.84
CA PHE A 31 -4.15 -2.50 1.52
C PHE A 31 -4.83 -3.50 0.57
N PRO A 32 -5.96 -3.15 -0.07
CA PRO A 32 -6.86 -4.10 -0.73
C PRO A 32 -6.37 -4.60 -2.10
N ASP A 33 -5.22 -4.11 -2.59
CA ASP A 33 -4.68 -4.49 -3.90
C ASP A 33 -3.15 -4.61 -3.85
N LEU A 34 -2.58 -5.61 -4.53
CA LEU A 34 -1.13 -5.79 -4.59
C LEU A 34 -0.39 -4.55 -5.12
N LYS A 35 -1.00 -3.83 -6.07
CA LYS A 35 -0.45 -2.60 -6.65
C LYS A 35 -1.08 -1.40 -5.97
N LEU A 36 -0.25 -0.60 -5.31
CA LEU A 36 -0.68 0.59 -4.56
C LEU A 36 -1.48 1.58 -5.43
N ASN A 37 -1.20 1.71 -6.72
CA ASN A 37 -1.88 2.66 -7.60
C ASN A 37 -3.35 2.31 -7.91
N ASN A 38 -3.77 1.07 -7.67
CA ASN A 38 -5.15 0.65 -7.90
C ASN A 38 -6.10 1.26 -6.86
N ALA A 39 -5.65 1.47 -5.61
CA ALA A 39 -6.47 2.02 -4.52
C ALA A 39 -5.85 3.24 -3.82
N SER A 40 -4.87 3.91 -4.45
CA SER A 40 -4.28 5.15 -3.91
C SER A 40 -3.79 6.11 -5.00
N ASN A 41 -3.37 7.29 -4.58
CA ASN A 41 -2.71 8.31 -5.41
C ASN A 41 -1.17 8.16 -5.49
N ILE A 42 -0.60 7.01 -5.11
CA ILE A 42 0.86 6.75 -5.13
C ILE A 42 1.51 7.11 -6.48
N GLY A 43 0.79 6.92 -7.59
CA GLY A 43 1.29 7.19 -8.94
C GLY A 43 1.50 8.67 -9.21
N ASP A 44 0.68 9.54 -8.61
CA ASP A 44 0.79 11.00 -8.73
C ASP A 44 1.96 11.52 -7.89
N LEU A 45 2.18 10.92 -6.71
CA LEU A 45 3.25 11.30 -5.78
C LEU A 45 4.62 10.76 -6.19
N PHE A 46 4.66 9.59 -6.83
CA PHE A 46 5.90 8.90 -7.19
C PHE A 46 5.89 8.38 -8.64
N PRO A 47 5.71 9.24 -9.66
CA PRO A 47 5.50 8.82 -11.05
C PRO A 47 6.61 7.93 -11.61
N ASN A 48 7.85 8.14 -11.14
CA ASN A 48 9.05 7.46 -11.63
C ASN A 48 9.51 6.29 -10.74
N ARG A 49 8.69 5.85 -9.77
CA ARG A 49 9.08 4.79 -8.80
C ARG A 49 8.39 3.44 -9.04
N GLN A 50 7.92 3.21 -10.26
CA GLN A 50 7.43 1.88 -10.63
C GLN A 50 8.56 0.86 -10.62
N LYS A 51 8.22 -0.36 -10.22
CA LYS A 51 9.09 -1.54 -10.27
C LYS A 51 8.34 -2.68 -10.94
N SER A 52 9.11 -3.64 -11.45
CA SER A 52 8.59 -4.84 -12.09
C SER A 52 8.98 -6.05 -11.28
N TYR A 53 8.00 -6.87 -10.93
CA TYR A 53 8.19 -8.12 -10.20
C TYR A 53 7.44 -9.27 -10.88
N PRO A 54 7.93 -10.51 -10.78
CA PRO A 54 7.16 -11.68 -11.18
C PRO A 54 6.04 -11.91 -10.15
N VAL A 55 4.79 -11.72 -10.58
CA VAL A 55 3.60 -12.03 -9.78
C VAL A 55 2.95 -13.24 -10.43
N ASN A 56 2.93 -14.37 -9.71
CA ASN A 56 2.42 -15.65 -10.25
C ASN A 56 3.04 -16.03 -11.60
N GLY A 57 4.34 -15.75 -11.78
CA GLY A 57 5.08 -16.03 -13.02
C GLY A 57 4.93 -14.98 -14.13
N VAL A 58 4.11 -13.94 -13.94
CA VAL A 58 3.92 -12.86 -14.92
C VAL A 58 4.63 -11.59 -14.45
N THR A 59 5.51 -11.03 -15.30
CA THR A 59 6.15 -9.73 -15.05
C THR A 59 5.09 -8.64 -14.93
N THR A 60 4.91 -8.13 -13.72
CA THR A 60 3.91 -7.13 -13.37
C THR A 60 4.61 -5.85 -12.96
N GLN A 61 4.30 -4.75 -13.65
CA GLN A 61 4.81 -3.42 -13.33
C GLN A 61 3.80 -2.65 -12.47
N GLY A 62 4.28 -1.91 -11.47
CA GLY A 62 3.46 -1.06 -10.63
C GLY A 62 4.22 -0.49 -9.43
N TRP A 63 3.46 -0.02 -8.44
CA TRP A 63 3.98 0.45 -7.15
C TRP A 63 3.68 -0.61 -6.10
N PHE A 64 4.72 -1.21 -5.53
CA PHE A 64 4.59 -2.26 -4.52
C PHE A 64 5.01 -1.73 -3.16
N THR A 65 4.28 -2.10 -2.12
CA THR A 65 4.54 -1.71 -0.72
C THR A 65 5.99 -1.97 -0.28
N LEU A 66 6.59 -3.08 -0.73
CA LEU A 66 7.98 -3.45 -0.43
C LEU A 66 9.03 -2.46 -0.94
N ASP A 67 8.68 -1.53 -1.84
CA ASP A 67 9.57 -0.49 -2.39
C ASP A 67 9.57 0.81 -1.58
N PHE A 68 8.66 0.93 -0.61
CA PHE A 68 8.43 2.14 0.18
C PHE A 68 8.60 1.83 1.66
N SER A 69 9.18 2.75 2.41
CA SER A 69 9.10 2.72 3.87
C SER A 69 7.71 3.17 4.33
N LEU A 70 7.31 2.84 5.56
CA LEU A 70 6.06 3.35 6.11
C LEU A 70 6.00 4.89 6.07
N ARG A 71 7.15 5.55 6.28
CA ARG A 71 7.27 7.01 6.21
C ARG A 71 7.01 7.57 4.82
N ASP A 72 7.44 6.87 3.77
CA ASP A 72 7.16 7.29 2.39
C ASP A 72 5.65 7.27 2.09
N LEU A 73 4.93 6.35 2.71
CA LEU A 73 3.49 6.16 2.53
C LEU A 73 2.62 7.14 3.34
N ASN A 74 3.21 7.96 4.21
CA ASN A 74 2.45 8.90 5.05
C ASN A 74 1.62 9.92 4.25
N ASN A 75 2.13 10.36 3.10
CA ASN A 75 1.46 11.34 2.23
C ASN A 75 0.57 10.69 1.17
N VAL A 76 0.49 9.36 1.15
CA VAL A 76 -0.32 8.61 0.19
C VAL A 76 -1.76 8.58 0.69
N SER A 77 -2.66 9.08 -0.15
CA SER A 77 -4.10 9.04 0.10
C SER A 77 -4.71 7.84 -0.61
N CYS A 78 -5.54 7.12 0.13
CA CYS A 78 -6.32 6.02 -0.40
C CYS A 78 -7.55 6.54 -1.17
N LYS A 79 -8.02 5.77 -2.15
CA LYS A 79 -9.20 6.06 -2.98
C LYS A 79 -10.46 5.45 -2.38
#